data_AF-A0A1G6Y3Y2-F1
#
_entry.id   AF-A0A1G6Y3Y2-F1
#
_cell.length_a   1.000
_cell.length_b   1.000
_cell.length_c   1.000
_cell.angle_alpha   90.00
_cell.angle_beta   90.00
_cell.angle_gamma   90.00
#
_symmetry.space_group_name_H-M   'P 1'
#
loop_
_entity.id
_entity.type
_entity.pdbx_description
1 polymer ?
#
loop_
_entity_poly.entity_id
_entity_poly.type
_entity_poly.pdbx_seq_one_letter_code
_entity_poly.pdbx_strand_id
1 'polypeptide(L)'
;MSTTAVRADCAADPAGTLTFDLTGPVAAAPASTLLLCRRGAAGAKPGGTVRIPLGDFGPGRLRAVLPASTRLAEGRWDAYVEERGVEGTRALEPGLRDLRALVDRSPDTGAPGVSARVPYPTVDGRLALRCWVRAPHAEAGSVLAGPDGMTVEGVLYGATAGEGAAVEARLPGDPARTHTVPLTPAAGSAGSFTFTLPYAPPAAGPVPEAQLWQLWLVPAAGAKGVRISRILDDVWSRHTSFVYPAFPAAPGVLATPCYTTDNDFCLRLEPAPAGR
;
A
#
# COMPACT_ATOMS: atom_id res chain seq x y z
N MET A 1 10.72 22.01 29.45
CA MET A 1 9.83 21.00 30.05
C MET A 1 9.54 19.97 28.98
N SER A 2 10.03 18.74 29.15
CA SER A 2 9.75 17.65 28.20
C SER A 2 8.25 17.36 28.29
N THR A 3 7.50 17.74 27.26
CA THR A 3 6.11 17.33 27.11
C THR A 3 6.12 15.81 26.96
N THR A 4 5.72 15.09 28.01
CA THR A 4 5.66 13.63 27.97
C THR A 4 4.78 13.21 26.80
N ALA A 5 5.35 12.48 25.85
CA ALA A 5 4.67 12.13 24.62
C ALA A 5 3.45 11.23 24.89
N VAL A 6 2.42 11.37 24.05
CA VAL A 6 1.28 10.45 24.03
C VAL A 6 1.58 9.38 23.00
N ARG A 7 1.63 8.14 23.44
CA ARG A 7 1.94 6.99 22.59
C ARG A 7 0.68 6.17 22.36
N ALA A 8 0.51 5.62 21.16
CA ALA A 8 -0.59 4.73 20.85
C ALA A 8 -0.09 3.35 20.41
N ASP A 9 -0.50 2.32 21.14
CA ASP A 9 -0.35 0.94 20.69
C ASP A 9 -1.51 0.61 19.73
N CYS A 10 -1.18 0.01 18.59
CA CYS A 10 -2.17 -0.37 17.58
C CYS A 10 -2.32 -1.89 17.52
N ALA A 11 -3.55 -2.36 17.37
CA ALA A 11 -3.85 -3.75 17.03
C ALA A 11 -4.83 -3.80 15.85
N ALA A 12 -4.70 -4.83 15.02
CA ALA A 12 -5.65 -5.12 13.96
C ALA A 12 -6.41 -6.43 14.25
N ASP A 13 -7.66 -6.50 13.81
CA ASP A 13 -8.41 -7.76 13.72
C ASP A 13 -8.46 -8.27 12.26
N PRO A 14 -8.89 -9.53 12.02
CA PRO A 14 -9.00 -10.07 10.66
C PRO A 14 -10.01 -9.35 9.75
N ALA A 15 -10.96 -8.59 10.31
CA ALA A 15 -11.89 -7.78 9.52
C ALA A 15 -11.23 -6.48 9.02
N GLY A 16 -10.10 -6.07 9.62
CA GLY A 16 -9.40 -4.82 9.35
C GLY A 16 -9.83 -3.67 10.26
N THR A 17 -10.50 -3.96 11.38
CA THR A 17 -10.71 -2.98 12.45
C THR A 17 -9.39 -2.70 13.12
N LEU A 18 -9.14 -1.42 13.45
CA LEU A 18 -7.94 -1.00 14.17
C LEU A 18 -8.31 -0.47 15.55
N THR A 19 -7.61 -0.89 16.59
CA THR A 19 -7.66 -0.25 17.91
C THR A 19 -6.43 0.62 18.11
N PHE A 20 -6.60 1.71 18.87
CA PHE A 20 -5.53 2.61 19.28
C PHE A 20 -5.61 2.78 20.80
N ASP A 21 -4.67 2.18 21.51
CA ASP A 21 -4.58 2.24 22.97
C ASP A 21 -3.57 3.32 23.35
N LEU A 22 -4.09 4.46 23.81
CA LEU A 22 -3.29 5.61 24.17
C LEU A 22 -2.74 5.45 25.59
N THR A 23 -1.45 5.74 25.74
CA THR A 23 -0.70 5.82 27.00
C THR A 23 0.04 7.15 27.08
N GLY A 24 0.21 7.68 28.29
CA GLY A 24 0.87 8.97 28.53
C GLY A 24 -0.03 9.96 29.29
N PRO A 25 0.35 11.24 29.39
CA PRO A 25 -0.41 12.26 30.12
C PRO A 25 -1.60 12.72 29.27
N VAL A 26 -2.55 11.82 29.03
CA VAL A 26 -3.83 12.14 28.42
C VAL A 26 -4.84 12.17 29.55
N ALA A 27 -5.51 13.31 29.73
CA ALA A 27 -6.59 13.35 30.69
C ALA A 27 -7.69 12.38 30.25
N ALA A 28 -8.20 11.54 31.15
CA ALA A 28 -9.43 10.77 30.94
C ALA A 28 -10.65 11.70 31.00
N ALA A 29 -10.59 12.80 30.23
CA ALA A 29 -11.68 13.74 30.12
C ALA A 29 -12.76 13.12 29.21
N PRO A 30 -14.03 13.11 29.64
CA PRO A 30 -15.12 12.67 28.78
C PRO A 30 -15.10 13.49 27.48
N ALA A 31 -15.22 12.80 26.34
CA ALA A 31 -15.18 13.34 24.98
C ALA A 31 -13.80 13.74 24.41
N SER A 32 -12.70 13.22 24.95
CA SER A 32 -11.42 13.23 24.21
C SER A 32 -11.53 12.41 22.92
N THR A 33 -10.80 12.80 21.88
CA THR A 33 -10.98 12.25 20.52
C THR A 33 -9.64 11.90 19.87
N LEU A 34 -9.57 10.74 19.23
CA LEU A 34 -8.53 10.42 18.26
C LEU A 34 -8.89 11.11 16.93
N LEU A 35 -8.00 11.97 16.46
CA LEU A 35 -8.14 12.72 15.22
C LEU A 35 -7.19 12.17 14.16
N LEU A 36 -7.74 11.71 13.03
CA LEU A 36 -6.97 11.33 11.85
C LEU A 36 -7.07 12.43 10.80
N CYS A 37 -5.95 12.97 10.34
CA CYS A 37 -5.90 14.04 9.34
C CYS A 37 -5.14 13.61 8.08
N ARG A 38 -5.79 13.65 6.92
CA ARG A 38 -5.17 13.29 5.64
C ARG A 38 -4.13 14.34 5.23
N ARG A 39 -2.90 13.92 4.94
CA ARG A 39 -1.85 14.80 4.43
C ARG A 39 -2.24 15.37 3.06
N GLY A 40 -1.90 16.64 2.84
CA GLY A 40 -2.20 17.36 1.60
C GLY A 40 -3.67 17.73 1.40
N ALA A 41 -4.56 17.38 2.34
CA ALA A 41 -5.91 17.92 2.38
C ALA A 41 -5.87 19.32 3.03
N ALA A 42 -6.01 20.38 2.23
CA ALA A 42 -6.11 21.74 2.74
C ALA A 42 -7.52 22.00 3.30
N GLY A 43 -7.60 22.48 4.56
CA GLY A 43 -8.83 22.98 5.17
C GLY A 43 -9.98 21.96 5.24
N ALA A 44 -11.16 22.42 5.63
CA ALA A 44 -12.40 21.65 5.87
C ALA A 44 -12.99 20.90 4.64
N LYS A 45 -12.17 20.49 3.68
CA LYS A 45 -12.59 19.63 2.56
C LYS A 45 -13.17 18.32 3.13
N PRO A 46 -14.35 17.88 2.66
CA PRO A 46 -14.93 16.61 3.08
C PRO A 46 -13.93 15.45 2.90
N GLY A 47 -13.80 14.61 3.93
CA GLY A 47 -12.87 13.48 3.91
C GLY A 47 -11.40 13.80 4.16
N GLY A 48 -11.08 15.00 4.67
CA GLY A 48 -9.73 15.35 5.15
C GLY A 48 -9.46 14.99 6.62
N THR A 49 -10.52 14.74 7.41
CA THR A 49 -10.41 14.51 8.86
C THR A 49 -11.44 13.48 9.33
N VAL A 50 -11.05 12.60 10.26
CA VAL A 50 -11.94 11.66 10.95
C VAL A 50 -11.72 11.77 12.45
N ARG A 51 -12.83 11.85 13.21
CA ARG A 51 -12.86 11.94 14.67
C ARG A 51 -13.42 10.66 15.25
N ILE A 52 -12.68 10.04 16.15
CA ILE A 52 -13.04 8.77 16.79
C ILE A 52 -13.06 8.99 18.30
N PRO A 53 -14.19 8.79 18.99
CA PRO A 53 -14.27 8.95 20.43
C PRO A 53 -13.26 8.05 21.15
N LEU A 54 -12.59 8.60 22.16
CA LEU A 54 -11.78 7.84 23.11
C LEU A 54 -12.67 7.42 24.29
N GLY A 55 -12.66 6.13 24.60
CA GLY A 55 -13.29 5.57 25.79
C GLY A 55 -12.24 5.09 26.81
N ASP A 56 -12.63 4.99 28.08
CA ASP A 56 -11.80 4.39 29.11
C ASP A 56 -11.48 2.93 28.79
N PHE A 57 -10.21 2.56 28.91
CA PHE A 57 -9.71 1.20 28.66
C PHE A 57 -8.89 0.64 29.83
N GLY A 58 -8.90 1.34 30.96
CA GLY A 58 -8.20 0.96 32.18
C GLY A 58 -7.45 2.14 32.78
N PRO A 59 -6.77 1.93 33.93
CA PRO A 59 -6.08 3.01 34.63
C PRO A 59 -5.07 3.73 33.74
N GLY A 60 -5.32 5.02 33.44
CA GLY A 60 -4.46 5.86 32.62
C GLY A 60 -4.39 5.47 31.14
N ARG A 61 -5.37 4.70 30.63
CA ARG A 61 -5.40 4.22 29.25
C ARG A 61 -6.73 4.54 28.59
N LEU A 62 -6.67 5.11 27.40
CA LEU A 62 -7.84 5.38 26.56
C LEU A 62 -7.78 4.55 25.29
N ARG A 63 -8.93 4.14 24.77
CA ARG A 63 -9.02 3.38 23.52
C ARG A 63 -9.91 4.08 22.51
N ALA A 64 -9.42 4.19 21.29
CA ALA A 64 -10.22 4.47 20.11
C ALA A 64 -10.32 3.20 19.25
N VAL A 65 -11.49 2.98 18.66
CA VAL A 65 -11.73 1.88 17.72
C VAL A 65 -12.09 2.49 16.37
N LEU A 66 -11.35 2.13 15.33
CA LEU A 66 -11.61 2.48 13.94
C LEU A 66 -12.19 1.24 13.23
N PRO A 67 -13.52 1.15 13.08
CA PRO A 67 -14.16 0.05 12.37
C PRO A 67 -13.63 -0.14 10.95
N ALA A 68 -13.61 -1.39 10.49
CA ALA A 68 -13.35 -1.73 9.09
C ALA A 68 -14.33 -1.05 8.11
N SER A 69 -15.54 -0.67 8.55
CA SER A 69 -16.52 0.04 7.73
C SER A 69 -16.27 1.54 7.60
N THR A 70 -15.42 2.14 8.45
CA THR A 70 -15.13 3.57 8.41
C THR A 70 -14.42 3.92 7.11
N ARG A 71 -14.98 4.87 6.36
CA ARG A 71 -14.43 5.32 5.08
C ARG A 71 -13.28 6.30 5.30
N LEU A 72 -12.11 5.92 4.83
CA LEU A 72 -10.93 6.79 4.75
C LEU A 72 -10.49 6.84 3.29
N ALA A 73 -10.31 8.05 2.76
CA ALA A 73 -9.73 8.21 1.43
C ALA A 73 -8.31 7.65 1.39
N GLU A 74 -7.90 7.15 0.22
CA GLU A 74 -6.53 6.67 -0.01
C GLU A 74 -5.50 7.77 0.29
N GLY A 75 -4.39 7.39 0.91
CA GLY A 75 -3.26 8.28 1.19
C GLY A 75 -2.68 8.08 2.57
N ARG A 76 -2.02 9.12 3.07
CA ARG A 76 -1.36 9.13 4.37
C ARG A 76 -2.16 9.99 5.34
N TRP A 77 -2.41 9.48 6.54
CA TRP A 77 -3.21 10.13 7.57
C TRP A 77 -2.37 10.27 8.84
N ASP A 78 -2.17 11.48 9.34
CA ASP A 78 -1.48 11.71 10.61
C ASP A 78 -2.45 11.53 11.78
N ALA A 79 -1.97 10.94 12.87
CA ALA A 79 -2.78 10.66 14.05
C ALA A 79 -2.46 11.67 15.19
N TYR A 80 -3.51 12.26 15.73
CA TYR A 80 -3.45 13.22 16.82
C TYR A 80 -4.46 12.87 17.91
N VAL A 81 -4.24 13.38 19.12
CA VAL A 81 -5.26 13.45 20.17
C VAL A 81 -5.75 14.89 20.32
N GLU A 82 -7.07 15.03 20.39
CA GLU A 82 -7.80 16.26 20.72
C GLU A 82 -8.42 16.05 22.11
N GLU A 83 -7.89 16.73 23.12
CA GLU A 83 -8.37 16.63 24.51
C GLU A 83 -9.41 17.70 24.78
N ARG A 84 -10.48 17.32 25.49
CA ARG A 84 -11.51 18.29 25.86
C ARG A 84 -10.94 19.35 26.81
N GLY A 85 -11.12 20.62 26.47
CA GLY A 85 -10.69 21.76 27.30
C GLY A 85 -9.22 22.14 27.11
N VAL A 86 -8.49 21.47 26.22
CA VAL A 86 -7.15 21.85 25.79
C VAL A 86 -7.25 22.41 24.37
N GLU A 87 -6.69 23.58 24.14
CA GLU A 87 -6.63 24.16 22.80
C GLU A 87 -5.58 23.44 21.94
N GLY A 88 -5.97 23.06 20.73
CA GLY A 88 -5.10 22.41 19.76
C GLY A 88 -5.10 20.88 19.82
N THR A 89 -4.17 20.28 19.08
CA THR A 89 -4.03 18.82 18.97
C THR A 89 -2.58 18.42 19.24
N ARG A 90 -2.39 17.22 19.80
CA ARG A 90 -1.06 16.66 20.07
C ARG A 90 -0.82 15.47 19.16
N ALA A 91 0.32 15.44 18.46
CA ALA A 91 0.69 14.31 17.62
C ALA A 91 0.91 13.06 18.48
N LEU A 92 0.43 11.91 18.01
CA LEU A 92 0.67 10.64 18.66
C LEU A 92 2.04 10.09 18.25
N GLU A 93 2.76 9.49 19.19
CA GLU A 93 3.92 8.66 18.92
C GLU A 93 3.49 7.20 18.69
N PRO A 94 4.20 6.47 17.81
CA PRO A 94 3.89 5.07 17.55
C PRO A 94 4.37 4.17 18.70
N GLY A 95 3.46 3.40 19.28
CA GLY A 95 3.74 2.34 20.25
C GLY A 95 3.97 0.96 19.61
N LEU A 96 3.56 -0.09 20.32
CA LEU A 96 3.44 -1.45 19.78
C LEU A 96 2.47 -1.46 18.59
N ARG A 97 2.73 -2.30 17.58
CA ARG A 97 1.84 -2.47 16.42
C ARG A 97 1.65 -3.96 16.17
N ASP A 98 0.63 -4.55 16.78
CA ASP A 98 0.24 -5.93 16.50
C ASP A 98 -0.69 -5.98 15.29
N LEU A 99 -0.08 -6.04 14.10
CA LEU A 99 -0.78 -5.97 12.82
C LEU A 99 -0.86 -7.33 12.11
N ARG A 100 -0.44 -8.41 12.77
CA ARG A 100 -0.32 -9.76 12.17
C ARG A 100 -1.63 -10.26 11.58
N ALA A 101 -2.77 -9.88 12.16
CA ALA A 101 -4.09 -10.22 11.63
C ALA A 101 -4.37 -9.66 10.22
N LEU A 102 -3.61 -8.66 9.76
CA LEU A 102 -3.70 -8.15 8.38
C LEU A 102 -3.00 -9.04 7.36
N VAL A 103 -2.01 -9.84 7.76
CA VAL A 103 -1.22 -10.69 6.84
C VAL A 103 -2.08 -11.77 6.19
N ASP A 104 -2.97 -12.38 6.97
CA ASP A 104 -3.85 -13.47 6.51
C ASP A 104 -5.19 -12.96 5.95
N ARG A 105 -5.36 -11.63 5.83
CA ARG A 105 -6.62 -11.06 5.38
C ARG A 105 -6.76 -11.22 3.87
N SER A 106 -7.72 -12.06 3.47
CA SER A 106 -8.17 -12.17 2.08
C SER A 106 -9.56 -11.58 1.93
N PRO A 107 -9.72 -10.36 1.38
CA PRO A 107 -11.02 -9.82 1.00
C PRO A 107 -11.77 -10.76 0.06
N ASP A 108 -13.10 -10.64 0.00
CA ASP A 108 -13.89 -11.32 -1.02
C ASP A 108 -13.56 -10.73 -2.41
N THR A 109 -13.17 -11.59 -3.35
CA THR A 109 -12.86 -11.21 -4.74
C THR A 109 -14.07 -10.70 -5.50
N GLY A 110 -15.29 -11.08 -5.08
CA GLY A 110 -16.55 -10.57 -5.61
C GLY A 110 -16.91 -9.16 -5.12
N ALA A 111 -16.23 -8.64 -4.09
CA ALA A 111 -16.41 -7.26 -3.66
C ALA A 111 -15.98 -6.30 -4.79
N PRO A 112 -16.64 -5.14 -4.95
CA PRO A 112 -16.35 -4.19 -6.04
C PRO A 112 -14.93 -3.58 -5.96
N GLY A 113 -14.23 -3.78 -4.84
CA GLY A 113 -12.89 -3.30 -4.62
C GLY A 113 -12.39 -3.71 -3.23
N VAL A 114 -11.18 -3.26 -2.91
CA VAL A 114 -10.51 -3.54 -1.66
C VAL A 114 -10.14 -2.25 -0.92
N SER A 115 -10.04 -2.37 0.39
CA SER A 115 -9.42 -1.36 1.23
C SER A 115 -8.47 -2.00 2.24
N ALA A 116 -7.39 -1.29 2.54
CA ALA A 116 -6.38 -1.67 3.50
C ALA A 116 -5.85 -0.44 4.25
N ARG A 117 -5.48 -0.64 5.52
CA ARG A 117 -5.08 0.42 6.44
C ARG A 117 -3.99 -0.10 7.37
N VAL A 118 -2.83 0.54 7.36
CA VAL A 118 -1.66 0.07 8.11
C VAL A 118 -1.09 1.22 8.95
N PRO A 119 -1.15 1.14 10.29
CA PRO A 119 -0.47 2.09 11.17
C PRO A 119 1.05 2.00 10.99
N TYR A 120 1.74 3.14 10.91
CA TYR A 120 3.17 3.18 10.69
C TYR A 120 3.86 4.37 11.38
N PRO A 121 5.14 4.21 11.77
CA PRO A 121 5.96 5.32 12.24
C PRO A 121 6.39 6.19 11.06
N THR A 122 6.31 7.50 11.24
CA THR A 122 6.86 8.46 10.29
C THR A 122 8.34 8.68 10.58
N VAL A 123 9.08 9.23 9.61
CA VAL A 123 10.52 9.53 9.76
C VAL A 123 10.79 10.48 10.93
N ASP A 124 9.85 11.39 11.19
CA ASP A 124 9.88 12.35 12.31
C ASP A 124 9.24 11.82 13.60
N GLY A 125 9.05 10.50 13.73
CA GLY A 125 8.67 9.85 14.98
C GLY A 125 7.19 9.93 15.36
N ARG A 126 6.31 10.38 14.45
CA ARG A 126 4.86 10.43 14.67
C ARG A 126 4.19 9.13 14.22
N LEU A 127 3.01 8.86 14.76
CA LEU A 127 2.12 7.81 14.28
C LEU A 127 1.29 8.34 13.10
N ALA A 128 1.26 7.55 12.04
CA ALA A 128 0.38 7.78 10.91
C ALA A 128 -0.31 6.48 10.48
N LEU A 129 -1.32 6.60 9.63
CA LEU A 129 -2.03 5.52 8.99
C LEU A 129 -1.84 5.63 7.47
N ARG A 130 -1.41 4.55 6.83
CA ARG A 130 -1.40 4.45 5.37
C ARG A 130 -2.67 3.74 4.95
N CYS A 131 -3.46 4.39 4.08
CA CYS A 131 -4.75 3.89 3.61
C CYS A 131 -4.71 3.67 2.09
N TRP A 132 -5.28 2.56 1.62
CA TRP A 132 -5.53 2.29 0.21
C TRP A 132 -7.02 1.99 -0.01
N VAL A 133 -7.56 2.48 -1.13
CA VAL A 133 -8.93 2.20 -1.57
C VAL A 133 -8.91 2.02 -3.09
N ARG A 134 -9.10 0.79 -3.55
CA ARG A 134 -8.94 0.39 -4.96
C ARG A 134 -10.16 -0.36 -5.45
N ALA A 135 -10.68 0.00 -6.61
CA ALA A 135 -11.83 -0.64 -7.25
C ALA A 135 -11.71 -0.46 -8.78
N PRO A 136 -11.36 -1.50 -9.55
CA PRO A 136 -10.86 -2.82 -9.14
C PRO A 136 -9.41 -2.77 -8.60
N HIS A 137 -8.85 -3.92 -8.23
CA HIS A 137 -7.48 -4.06 -7.74
C HIS A 137 -6.80 -5.36 -8.17
N ALA A 138 -5.55 -5.32 -8.61
CA ALA A 138 -4.73 -6.51 -8.85
C ALA A 138 -3.65 -6.61 -7.77
N GLU A 139 -3.80 -7.56 -6.85
CA GLU A 139 -2.81 -7.82 -5.79
C GLU A 139 -1.72 -8.76 -6.32
N ALA A 140 -0.46 -8.31 -6.30
CA ALA A 140 0.70 -9.13 -6.58
C ALA A 140 1.01 -10.04 -5.38
N GLY A 141 1.07 -11.34 -5.63
CA GLY A 141 1.41 -12.39 -4.67
C GLY A 141 2.87 -12.82 -4.80
N SER A 142 3.09 -14.06 -5.24
CA SER A 142 4.42 -14.64 -5.42
C SER A 142 5.11 -13.98 -6.62
N VAL A 143 6.42 -13.76 -6.49
CA VAL A 143 7.26 -13.21 -7.56
C VAL A 143 8.51 -14.09 -7.66
N LEU A 144 8.65 -14.75 -8.81
CA LEU A 144 9.83 -15.50 -9.18
C LEU A 144 10.61 -14.69 -10.21
N ALA A 145 11.74 -14.12 -9.80
CA ALA A 145 12.64 -13.38 -10.67
C ALA A 145 13.78 -14.30 -11.14
N GLY A 146 14.04 -14.34 -12.44
CA GLY A 146 15.10 -15.12 -13.06
C GLY A 146 15.78 -14.38 -14.21
N PRO A 147 16.82 -14.96 -14.82
CA PRO A 147 17.59 -14.31 -15.89
C PRO A 147 16.76 -13.86 -17.09
N ASP A 148 15.72 -14.63 -17.45
CA ASP A 148 14.92 -14.38 -18.65
C ASP A 148 13.70 -13.48 -18.41
N GLY A 149 13.39 -13.15 -17.15
CA GLY A 149 12.21 -12.37 -16.80
C GLY A 149 11.72 -12.60 -15.37
N MET A 150 10.52 -12.10 -15.09
CA MET A 150 9.81 -12.38 -13.84
C MET A 150 8.47 -13.05 -14.10
N THR A 151 8.16 -14.06 -13.31
CA THR A 151 6.82 -14.64 -13.22
C THR A 151 6.16 -14.16 -11.94
N VAL A 152 4.90 -13.73 -12.06
CA VAL A 152 4.13 -13.16 -10.95
C VAL A 152 2.80 -13.88 -10.88
N GLU A 153 2.46 -14.36 -9.70
CA GLU A 153 1.11 -14.81 -9.38
C GLU A 153 0.39 -13.73 -8.58
N GLY A 154 -0.93 -13.63 -8.73
CA GLY A 154 -1.70 -12.63 -8.02
C GLY A 154 -3.19 -12.90 -8.05
N VAL A 155 -3.95 -11.98 -7.46
CA VAL A 155 -5.41 -12.06 -7.38
C VAL A 155 -6.03 -10.74 -7.84
N LEU A 156 -7.01 -10.84 -8.74
CA LEU A 156 -7.82 -9.72 -9.22
C LEU A 156 -9.10 -9.62 -8.40
N TYR A 157 -9.33 -8.44 -7.82
CA TYR A 157 -10.50 -8.10 -7.01
C TYR A 157 -11.40 -7.10 -7.75
N GLY A 158 -12.72 -7.31 -7.70
CA GLY A 158 -13.71 -6.41 -8.29
C GLY A 158 -13.75 -6.40 -9.82
N ALA A 159 -13.05 -7.34 -10.47
CA ALA A 159 -13.09 -7.59 -11.90
C ALA A 159 -12.74 -9.06 -12.18
N THR A 160 -13.13 -9.56 -13.35
CA THR A 160 -12.81 -10.91 -13.81
C THR A 160 -12.00 -10.81 -15.09
N ALA A 161 -10.95 -11.65 -15.21
CA ALA A 161 -10.21 -11.78 -16.46
C ALA A 161 -11.10 -12.41 -17.53
N GLY A 162 -11.22 -11.74 -18.68
CA GLY A 162 -11.96 -12.19 -19.84
C GLY A 162 -11.05 -12.47 -21.04
N GLU A 163 -11.66 -12.58 -22.21
CA GLU A 163 -10.93 -12.78 -23.46
C GLU A 163 -9.95 -11.63 -23.72
N GLY A 164 -8.72 -11.98 -24.11
CA GLY A 164 -7.66 -11.00 -24.36
C GLY A 164 -7.11 -10.31 -23.10
N ALA A 165 -7.36 -10.86 -21.90
CA ALA A 165 -6.73 -10.37 -20.68
C ALA A 165 -5.20 -10.42 -20.79
N ALA A 166 -4.54 -9.34 -20.35
CA ALA A 166 -3.11 -9.16 -20.52
C ALA A 166 -2.50 -8.36 -19.38
N VAL A 167 -1.18 -8.37 -19.28
CA VAL A 167 -0.41 -7.41 -18.49
C VAL A 167 0.38 -6.50 -19.42
N GLU A 168 0.31 -5.21 -19.14
CA GLU A 168 1.07 -4.19 -19.83
C GLU A 168 2.12 -3.59 -18.88
N ALA A 169 3.39 -3.70 -19.29
CA ALA A 169 4.46 -2.88 -18.76
C ALA A 169 4.50 -1.56 -19.55
N ARG A 170 4.24 -0.45 -18.88
CA ARG A 170 4.15 0.90 -19.49
C ARG A 170 5.24 1.79 -18.93
N LEU A 171 6.04 2.42 -19.79
CA LEU A 171 6.94 3.49 -19.38
C LEU A 171 6.13 4.80 -19.23
N PRO A 172 6.11 5.43 -18.06
CA PRO A 172 5.37 6.67 -17.88
C PRO A 172 5.87 7.78 -18.79
N GLY A 173 4.95 8.52 -19.41
CA GLY A 173 5.28 9.63 -20.31
C GLY A 173 5.60 9.24 -21.75
N ASP A 174 5.69 7.94 -22.06
CA ASP A 174 5.95 7.45 -23.42
C ASP A 174 5.00 6.30 -23.79
N PRO A 175 3.83 6.59 -24.39
CA PRO A 175 2.84 5.58 -24.75
C PRO A 175 3.36 4.53 -25.75
N ALA A 176 4.36 4.87 -26.58
CA ALA A 176 4.96 3.94 -27.54
C ALA A 176 5.83 2.89 -26.84
N ARG A 177 6.31 3.18 -25.63
CA ARG A 177 7.05 2.26 -24.76
C ARG A 177 6.08 1.49 -23.87
N THR A 178 5.32 0.60 -24.50
CA THR A 178 4.43 -0.37 -23.84
C THR A 178 4.75 -1.78 -24.32
N HIS A 179 4.86 -2.73 -23.39
CA HIS A 179 5.00 -4.15 -23.70
C HIS A 179 3.89 -4.96 -23.06
N THR A 180 3.22 -5.76 -23.89
CA THR A 180 2.06 -6.55 -23.50
C THR A 180 2.42 -8.02 -23.47
N VAL A 181 2.06 -8.70 -22.38
CA VAL A 181 2.17 -10.16 -22.24
C VAL A 181 0.79 -10.73 -21.90
N PRO A 182 0.45 -11.93 -22.40
CA PRO A 182 -0.83 -12.55 -22.10
C PRO A 182 -0.93 -12.86 -20.60
N LEU A 183 -2.13 -12.71 -20.05
CA LEU A 183 -2.45 -13.24 -18.74
C LEU A 183 -2.75 -14.73 -18.89
N THR A 184 -2.10 -15.57 -18.10
CA THR A 184 -2.44 -16.98 -18.01
C THR A 184 -3.40 -17.21 -16.83
N PRO A 185 -4.52 -17.92 -17.02
CA PRO A 185 -5.33 -18.36 -15.91
C PRO A 185 -4.47 -19.19 -14.95
N ALA A 186 -4.41 -18.78 -13.69
CA ALA A 186 -3.74 -19.56 -12.66
C ALA A 186 -4.71 -20.55 -12.03
N ALA A 187 -4.25 -21.78 -11.76
CA ALA A 187 -4.99 -22.69 -10.89
C ALA A 187 -5.01 -22.10 -9.47
N GLY A 188 -6.19 -21.91 -8.88
CA GLY A 188 -6.29 -21.25 -7.58
C GLY A 188 -7.70 -20.77 -7.25
N SER A 189 -7.78 -19.80 -6.35
CA SER A 189 -9.02 -19.11 -5.98
C SER A 189 -9.57 -18.28 -7.13
N ALA A 190 -10.85 -17.91 -7.05
CA ALA A 190 -11.46 -16.97 -7.99
C ALA A 190 -10.60 -15.70 -8.13
N GLY A 191 -10.42 -15.21 -9.35
CA GLY A 191 -9.59 -14.04 -9.64
C GLY A 191 -8.08 -14.30 -9.67
N SER A 192 -7.60 -15.53 -9.41
CA SER A 192 -6.18 -15.86 -9.52
C SER A 192 -5.67 -15.66 -10.95
N PHE A 193 -4.50 -15.04 -11.08
CA PHE A 193 -3.82 -14.85 -12.36
C PHE A 193 -2.34 -15.15 -12.24
N THR A 194 -1.72 -15.48 -13.38
CA THR A 194 -0.27 -15.49 -13.52
C THR A 194 0.14 -14.81 -14.83
N PHE A 195 1.34 -14.25 -14.83
CA PHE A 195 1.98 -13.74 -16.05
C PHE A 195 3.49 -13.83 -15.93
N THR A 196 4.15 -13.92 -17.08
CA THR A 196 5.61 -13.81 -17.18
C THR A 196 5.97 -12.59 -18.03
N LEU A 197 6.72 -11.65 -17.46
CA LEU A 197 7.26 -10.51 -18.19
C LEU A 197 8.75 -10.76 -18.51
N PRO A 198 9.11 -10.97 -19.78
CA PRO A 198 10.51 -10.99 -20.18
C PRO A 198 11.12 -9.60 -20.08
N TYR A 199 12.40 -9.52 -19.70
CA TYR A 199 13.08 -8.23 -19.50
C TYR A 199 13.56 -7.59 -20.80
N ALA A 200 13.91 -8.39 -21.80
CA ALA A 200 14.51 -7.91 -23.04
C ALA A 200 13.62 -6.94 -23.83
N PRO A 201 12.30 -7.16 -24.01
CA PRO A 201 11.47 -6.23 -24.76
C PRO A 201 11.40 -4.82 -24.14
N PRO A 202 11.10 -4.63 -22.83
CA PRO A 202 11.22 -3.32 -22.16
C PRO A 202 12.59 -2.64 -22.32
N ALA A 203 13.66 -3.43 -22.34
CA ALA A 203 15.04 -2.96 -22.44
C ALA A 203 15.53 -2.70 -23.88
N ALA A 204 14.69 -2.91 -24.91
CA ALA A 204 15.08 -2.69 -26.30
C ALA A 204 15.28 -1.19 -26.66
N GLY A 205 14.72 -0.27 -25.87
CA GLY A 205 14.89 1.17 -26.02
C GLY A 205 16.00 1.76 -25.14
N PRO A 206 16.32 3.05 -25.30
CA PRO A 206 17.36 3.71 -24.49
C PRO A 206 16.99 3.71 -23.00
N VAL A 207 18.00 3.44 -22.17
CA VAL A 207 17.93 3.49 -20.70
C VAL A 207 19.08 4.38 -20.20
N PRO A 208 18.99 5.73 -20.33
CA PRO A 208 20.05 6.65 -19.90
C PRO A 208 20.13 6.79 -18.38
N GLU A 209 19.03 6.49 -17.68
CA GLU A 209 18.87 6.57 -16.24
C GLU A 209 17.86 5.52 -15.78
N ALA A 210 17.63 5.42 -14.47
CA ALA A 210 16.65 4.50 -13.91
C ALA A 210 15.23 4.81 -14.43
N GLN A 211 14.62 3.83 -15.08
CA GLN A 211 13.26 3.87 -15.62
C GLN A 211 12.37 2.93 -14.82
N LEU A 212 11.27 3.45 -14.26
CA LEU A 212 10.26 2.65 -13.57
C LEU A 212 9.11 2.33 -14.50
N TRP A 213 9.13 1.11 -15.05
CA TRP A 213 8.06 0.55 -15.85
C TRP A 213 6.92 0.10 -14.96
N GLN A 214 5.77 0.76 -15.13
CA GLN A 214 4.59 0.52 -14.34
C GLN A 214 3.78 -0.65 -14.91
N LEU A 215 3.38 -1.59 -14.06
CA LEU A 215 2.61 -2.76 -14.49
C LEU A 215 1.12 -2.56 -14.30
N TRP A 216 0.36 -2.96 -15.32
CA TRP A 216 -1.09 -2.85 -15.37
C TRP A 216 -1.68 -4.16 -15.88
N LEU A 217 -2.63 -4.73 -15.15
CA LEU A 217 -3.47 -5.82 -15.63
C LEU A 217 -4.63 -5.24 -16.43
N VAL A 218 -4.75 -5.60 -17.70
CA VAL A 218 -5.88 -5.25 -18.57
C VAL A 218 -6.85 -6.43 -18.54
N PRO A 219 -8.04 -6.31 -17.89
CA PRO A 219 -8.89 -7.48 -17.60
C PRO A 219 -9.50 -8.14 -18.84
N ALA A 220 -9.64 -7.41 -19.94
CA ALA A 220 -10.12 -7.91 -21.23
C ALA A 220 -9.66 -6.95 -22.33
N ALA A 221 -9.68 -7.38 -23.59
CA ALA A 221 -9.31 -6.51 -24.71
C ALA A 221 -10.06 -5.16 -24.68
N GLY A 222 -9.30 -4.04 -24.72
CA GLY A 222 -9.85 -2.68 -24.68
C GLY A 222 -10.31 -2.17 -23.30
N ALA A 223 -10.24 -3.00 -22.25
CA ALA A 223 -10.59 -2.59 -20.90
C ALA A 223 -9.54 -1.62 -20.31
N LYS A 224 -9.96 -0.82 -19.32
CA LYS A 224 -9.04 0.02 -18.56
C LYS A 224 -8.10 -0.86 -17.72
N GLY A 225 -6.80 -0.53 -17.77
CA GLY A 225 -5.79 -1.19 -16.94
C GLY A 225 -6.03 -0.99 -15.44
N VAL A 226 -5.86 -2.07 -14.69
CA VAL A 226 -5.88 -2.15 -13.23
C VAL A 226 -4.43 -2.19 -12.75
N ARG A 227 -4.07 -1.32 -11.80
CA ARG A 227 -2.71 -1.28 -11.27
C ARG A 227 -2.40 -2.60 -10.56
N ILE A 228 -1.23 -3.17 -10.86
CA ILE A 228 -0.69 -4.29 -10.08
C ILE A 228 0.09 -3.70 -8.89
N SER A 229 -0.36 -3.97 -7.67
CA SER A 229 0.27 -3.47 -6.43
C SER A 229 0.24 -4.56 -5.37
N ARG A 230 0.89 -4.34 -4.22
CA ARG A 230 0.75 -5.22 -3.04
C ARG A 230 0.41 -4.40 -1.81
N ILE A 231 -0.84 -4.48 -1.37
CA ILE A 231 -1.42 -3.60 -0.35
C ILE A 231 -2.25 -4.34 0.71
N LEU A 232 -2.46 -5.65 0.57
CA LEU A 232 -3.35 -6.44 1.41
C LEU A 232 -2.60 -7.22 2.51
N ASP A 233 -1.63 -6.58 3.16
CA ASP A 233 -0.96 -7.10 4.36
C ASP A 233 -0.56 -5.96 5.33
N ASP A 234 0.27 -6.27 6.33
CA ASP A 234 0.71 -5.36 7.38
C ASP A 234 1.91 -4.45 7.00
N VAL A 235 2.39 -4.51 5.76
CA VAL A 235 3.54 -3.73 5.30
C VAL A 235 3.09 -2.39 4.72
N TRP A 236 3.46 -1.29 5.39
CA TRP A 236 3.10 0.06 4.92
C TRP A 236 3.96 0.55 3.73
N SER A 237 5.21 0.06 3.61
CA SER A 237 6.18 0.41 2.56
C SER A 237 6.97 -0.79 2.10
N ARG A 238 6.98 -1.04 0.79
CA ARG A 238 7.76 -2.13 0.20
C ARG A 238 8.99 -1.68 -0.54
N HIS A 239 9.06 -0.41 -0.95
CA HIS A 239 10.12 0.08 -1.84
C HIS A 239 11.55 -0.19 -1.35
N THR A 240 11.76 -0.33 -0.03
CA THR A 240 13.05 -0.71 0.58
C THR A 240 13.04 -2.07 1.29
N SER A 241 11.86 -2.67 1.51
CA SER A 241 11.71 -3.90 2.30
C SER A 241 11.64 -5.16 1.45
N PHE A 242 11.23 -5.03 0.18
CA PHE A 242 11.14 -6.13 -0.78
C PHE A 242 12.17 -5.91 -1.88
N VAL A 243 13.30 -6.62 -1.76
CA VAL A 243 14.44 -6.51 -2.67
C VAL A 243 14.51 -7.79 -3.51
N TYR A 244 14.53 -7.61 -4.82
CA TYR A 244 14.70 -8.70 -5.79
C TYR A 244 16.09 -8.64 -6.41
N PRO A 245 16.65 -9.79 -6.84
CA PRO A 245 17.89 -9.79 -7.61
C PRO A 245 17.72 -9.02 -8.93
N ALA A 246 18.80 -8.37 -9.35
CA ALA A 246 18.90 -7.73 -10.65
C ALA A 246 19.43 -8.71 -11.69
N PHE A 247 18.90 -8.67 -12.91
CA PHE A 247 19.32 -9.51 -14.03
C PHE A 247 19.67 -8.67 -15.25
N PRO A 248 20.64 -9.08 -16.07
CA PRO A 248 20.88 -8.43 -17.37
C PRO A 248 19.64 -8.47 -18.26
N ALA A 249 19.22 -7.33 -18.79
CA ALA A 249 18.07 -7.22 -19.68
C ALA A 249 18.48 -6.92 -21.14
N ALA A 250 19.58 -6.21 -21.31
CA ALA A 250 20.23 -5.86 -22.57
C ALA A 250 21.70 -5.51 -22.27
N PRO A 251 22.58 -5.37 -23.30
CA PRO A 251 23.96 -4.93 -23.07
C PRO A 251 24.02 -3.64 -22.25
N GLY A 252 24.65 -3.71 -21.07
CA GLY A 252 24.79 -2.57 -20.17
C GLY A 252 23.51 -2.13 -19.45
N VAL A 253 22.45 -2.96 -19.41
CA VAL A 253 21.18 -2.65 -18.72
C VAL A 253 20.82 -3.78 -17.76
N LEU A 254 20.46 -3.41 -16.53
CA LEU A 254 19.92 -4.31 -15.52
C LEU A 254 18.41 -4.12 -15.36
N ALA A 255 17.70 -5.23 -15.15
CA ALA A 255 16.29 -5.31 -14.82
C ALA A 255 16.13 -5.78 -13.38
N THR A 256 15.31 -5.07 -12.60
CA THR A 256 15.01 -5.43 -11.20
C THR A 256 13.52 -5.27 -10.94
N PRO A 257 12.79 -6.35 -10.59
CA PRO A 257 11.44 -6.21 -10.04
C PRO A 257 11.48 -5.36 -8.76
N CYS A 258 10.52 -4.47 -8.57
CA CYS A 258 10.53 -3.57 -7.42
C CYS A 258 9.13 -3.04 -7.09
N TYR A 259 9.01 -2.36 -5.96
CA TYR A 259 7.81 -1.63 -5.60
C TYR A 259 8.08 -0.13 -5.51
N THR A 260 7.10 0.68 -5.90
CA THR A 260 7.12 2.13 -5.66
C THR A 260 6.85 2.44 -4.18
N THR A 261 6.99 3.72 -3.81
CA THR A 261 6.62 4.22 -2.48
C THR A 261 5.13 4.09 -2.13
N ASP A 262 4.29 3.81 -3.14
CA ASP A 262 2.85 3.58 -2.98
C ASP A 262 2.49 2.08 -3.02
N ASN A 263 3.51 1.22 -3.07
CA ASN A 263 3.47 -0.24 -3.20
C ASN A 263 2.94 -0.76 -4.54
N ASP A 264 3.05 0.04 -5.60
CA ASP A 264 2.78 -0.43 -6.97
C ASP A 264 3.95 -1.28 -7.45
N PHE A 265 3.66 -2.44 -8.05
CA PHE A 265 4.68 -3.34 -8.56
C PHE A 265 5.16 -2.87 -9.93
N CYS A 266 6.47 -2.81 -10.10
CA CYS A 266 7.14 -2.23 -11.26
C CYS A 266 8.34 -3.07 -11.68
N LEU A 267 8.77 -2.89 -12.93
CA LEU A 267 10.08 -3.29 -13.40
C LEU A 267 10.97 -2.05 -13.43
N ARG A 268 12.08 -2.03 -12.68
CA ARG A 268 13.11 -1.02 -12.82
C ARG A 268 14.11 -1.47 -13.86
N LEU A 269 14.33 -0.64 -14.89
CA LEU A 269 15.49 -0.76 -15.77
C LEU A 269 16.49 0.32 -15.42
N GLU A 270 17.77 0.00 -15.35
CA GLU A 270 18.83 0.97 -15.06
C GLU A 270 20.12 0.61 -15.79
N PRO A 271 20.98 1.60 -16.09
CA PRO A 271 22.31 1.32 -16.61
C PRO A 271 23.07 0.41 -15.64
N ALA A 272 23.72 -0.62 -16.16
CA ALA A 272 24.67 -1.40 -15.39
C ALA A 272 25.79 -0.47 -14.90
N PRO A 273 26.26 -0.61 -13.65
CA PRO A 273 27.41 0.14 -13.18
C PRO A 273 28.57 -0.03 -14.16
N ALA A 274 29.23 1.07 -14.54
CA ALA A 274 30.50 0.98 -15.24
C ALA A 274 31.45 0.16 -14.33
N GLY A 275 32.05 -0.90 -14.88
CA GLY A 275 32.68 -1.98 -14.12
C GLY A 275 33.59 -1.53 -12.97
N ARG A 276 33.56 -2.29 -11.88
CA ARG A 276 34.69 -2.41 -10.96
C ARG A 276 35.81 -3.20 -11.62
#